data_AF-A0A9D2CEJ9-F1
#
_entry.id   AF-A0A9D2CEJ9-F1
#
_cell.length_a   1.000
_cell.length_b   1.000
_cell.length_c   1.000
_cell.angle_alpha   90.00
_cell.angle_beta   90.00
_cell.angle_gamma   90.00
#
_symmetry.space_group_name_H-M   'P 1'
#
loop_
_entity.id
_entity.type
_entity.pdbx_description
1 polymer ?
#
loop_
_entity_poly.entity_id
_entity_poly.type
_entity_poly.pdbx_seq_one_letter_code
_entity_poly.pdbx_strand_id
1 'polypeptide(L)'
;MVEAAHKKIFFFRHRGESVREGELQALKEGLDRTRVLINQAYAGFNGTDDPDLIESYVFEINALQARYAYLLRRVKGLEGQVN
;
A
#
# COMPACT_ATOMS: atom_id res chain seq x y z
N MET A 1 -3.25 -6.18 43.41
CA MET A 1 -2.37 -6.73 42.34
C MET A 1 -3.09 -6.99 41.01
N VAL A 2 -4.42 -7.08 40.98
CA VAL A 2 -5.21 -7.38 39.76
C VAL A 2 -5.39 -6.16 38.84
N GLU A 3 -5.45 -4.95 39.39
CA GLU A 3 -5.71 -3.71 38.64
C GLU A 3 -4.55 -3.29 37.70
N ALA A 4 -3.31 -3.47 38.14
CA ALA A 4 -2.12 -3.15 37.35
C ALA A 4 -1.95 -4.06 36.12
N ALA A 5 -2.41 -5.31 36.21
CA ALA A 5 -2.40 -6.25 35.09
C ALA A 5 -3.38 -5.84 33.98
N HIS A 6 -4.59 -5.40 34.36
CA HIS A 6 -5.61 -4.92 33.42
C HIS A 6 -5.14 -3.65 32.68
N LYS A 7 -4.51 -2.71 33.40
CA LYS A 7 -3.96 -1.50 32.79
C LYS A 7 -2.86 -1.83 31.77
N LYS A 8 -1.94 -2.74 32.11
CA LYS A 8 -0.89 -3.20 31.18
C LYS A 8 -1.49 -3.84 29.92
N ILE A 9 -2.42 -4.78 30.08
CA ILE A 9 -3.08 -5.47 28.96
C ILE A 9 -3.80 -4.47 28.04
N PHE A 10 -4.49 -3.50 28.62
CA PHE A 10 -5.16 -2.44 27.87
C PHE A 10 -4.17 -1.58 27.07
N PHE A 11 -3.08 -1.11 27.70
CA PHE A 11 -2.04 -0.33 27.01
C PHE A 11 -1.33 -1.10 25.88
N PHE A 12 -1.06 -2.40 26.08
CA PHE A 12 -0.47 -3.22 25.02
C PHE A 12 -1.41 -3.41 23.83
N ARG A 13 -2.72 -3.52 24.07
CA ARG A 13 -3.74 -3.63 23.02
C ARG A 13 -3.84 -2.34 22.19
N HIS A 14 -3.94 -1.19 22.83
CA HIS A 14 -3.98 0.11 22.15
C HIS A 14 -2.72 0.38 21.33
N ARG A 15 -1.55 -0.05 21.83
CA ARG A 15 -0.31 0.03 21.05
C ARG A 15 -0.41 -0.81 19.77
N GLY A 16 -0.92 -2.03 19.85
CA GLY A 16 -1.13 -2.89 18.68
C GLY A 16 -2.18 -2.37 17.69
N GLU A 17 -3.20 -1.65 18.17
CA GLU A 17 -4.17 -0.94 17.32
C GLU A 17 -3.52 0.24 16.58
N SER A 18 -2.77 1.09 17.28
CA SER A 18 -2.08 2.24 16.66
C SER A 18 -1.07 1.86 15.58
N VAL A 19 -0.36 0.74 15.74
CA VAL A 19 0.59 0.24 14.73
C VAL A 19 -0.16 -0.24 13.48
N ARG A 20 -1.30 -0.91 13.65
CA ARG A 20 -2.13 -1.40 12.53
C ARG A 20 -2.76 -0.24 11.76
N GLU A 21 -3.24 0.79 12.44
CA GLU A 21 -3.75 2.00 11.81
C GLU A 21 -2.65 2.72 11.01
N GLY A 22 -1.44 2.82 11.57
CA GLY A 22 -0.28 3.35 10.86
C GLY A 22 0.09 2.53 9.61
N GLU A 23 0.05 1.20 9.69
CA GLU A 23 0.27 0.31 8.54
C GLU A 23 -0.81 0.53 7.47
N LEU A 24 -2.09 0.56 7.85
CA LEU A 24 -3.20 0.79 6.93
C LEU A 24 -3.07 2.13 6.20
N GLN A 25 -2.70 3.18 6.93
CA GLN A 25 -2.48 4.50 6.37
C GLN A 25 -1.32 4.51 5.37
N ALA A 26 -0.18 3.90 5.71
CA ALA A 26 0.96 3.80 4.81
C ALA A 26 0.65 3.00 3.53
N LEU A 27 -0.18 1.96 3.63
CA LEU A 27 -0.63 1.19 2.47
C LEU A 27 -1.56 1.98 1.56
N LYS A 28 -2.48 2.78 2.13
CA LYS A 28 -3.37 3.67 1.37
C LYS A 28 -2.58 4.75 0.64
N GLU A 29 -1.63 5.39 1.32
CA GLU A 29 -0.70 6.31 0.66
C GLU A 29 0.12 5.63 -0.44
N GLY A 30 0.54 4.39 -0.21
CA GLY A 30 1.22 3.57 -1.21
C GLY A 30 0.38 3.35 -2.46
N LEU A 31 -0.93 3.09 -2.31
CA LEU A 31 -1.87 2.93 -3.43
C LEU A 31 -1.99 4.21 -4.24
N ASP A 32 -2.19 5.36 -3.58
CA ASP A 32 -2.33 6.66 -4.24
C ASP A 32 -1.07 7.02 -5.02
N ARG A 33 0.10 6.87 -4.39
CA ARG A 33 1.40 7.08 -5.05
C ARG A 33 1.58 6.16 -6.26
N THR A 34 1.25 4.88 -6.11
CA THR A 34 1.39 3.92 -7.21
C THR A 34 0.45 4.25 -8.37
N ARG A 35 -0.77 4.73 -8.09
CA ARG A 35 -1.72 5.18 -9.12
C ARG A 35 -1.19 6.38 -9.90
N VAL A 36 -0.57 7.35 -9.22
CA VAL A 36 0.08 8.50 -9.89
C VAL A 36 1.21 8.03 -10.80
N LEU A 37 2.07 7.12 -10.32
CA LEU A 37 3.17 6.57 -11.12
C LEU A 37 2.65 5.81 -12.36
N ILE A 38 1.58 5.03 -12.22
CA ILE A 38 0.96 4.34 -13.36
C ILE A 38 0.52 5.36 -14.42
N ASN A 39 -0.16 6.43 -14.02
CA ASN A 39 -0.60 7.48 -14.96
C ASN A 39 0.59 8.17 -15.63
N GLN A 40 1.69 8.40 -14.91
CA GLN A 40 2.91 8.99 -15.45
C GLN A 40 3.57 8.06 -16.47
N ALA A 41 3.70 6.77 -16.17
CA ALA A 41 4.26 5.78 -17.10
C ALA A 41 3.41 5.66 -18.37
N TYR A 42 2.08 5.67 -18.25
CA TYR A 42 1.20 5.72 -19.42
C TYR A 42 1.36 7.01 -20.24
N ALA A 43 1.54 8.16 -19.60
CA ALA A 43 1.80 9.41 -20.32
C ALA A 43 3.13 9.36 -21.09
N GLY A 44 4.17 8.78 -20.49
CA GLY A 44 5.46 8.57 -21.14
C GLY A 44 5.39 7.58 -22.31
N PHE A 45 4.72 6.45 -22.12
CA PHE A 45 4.44 5.45 -23.16
C PHE A 45 3.73 6.07 -24.37
N ASN A 46 2.67 6.84 -24.12
CA ASN A 46 1.88 7.48 -25.18
C ASN A 46 2.61 8.63 -25.90
N GLY A 47 3.68 9.16 -25.31
CA GLY A 47 4.46 10.28 -25.84
C GLY A 47 5.77 9.90 -26.50
N THR A 48 6.06 8.60 -26.64
CA THR A 48 7.35 8.08 -27.11
C THR A 48 7.17 7.18 -28.33
N ASP A 49 8.03 7.34 -29.33
CA ASP A 49 8.09 6.48 -30.53
C ASP A 49 9.35 5.56 -30.55
N ASP A 50 10.24 5.70 -29.56
CA ASP A 50 11.44 4.89 -29.42
C ASP A 50 11.07 3.47 -28.95
N PRO A 51 11.39 2.41 -29.72
CA PRO A 51 11.04 1.03 -29.38
C PRO A 51 11.60 0.54 -28.04
N ASP A 52 12.83 0.92 -27.68
CA ASP A 52 13.47 0.48 -26.43
C ASP A 52 12.80 1.15 -25.23
N LEU A 53 12.42 2.43 -25.37
CA LEU A 53 11.67 3.14 -24.35
C LEU A 53 10.23 2.62 -24.22
N ILE A 54 9.58 2.26 -25.33
CA ILE A 54 8.26 1.61 -25.33
C ILE A 54 8.33 0.31 -24.53
N GLU A 55 9.32 -0.55 -24.78
CA GLU A 55 9.52 -1.78 -24.00
C GLU A 55 9.74 -1.48 -22.51
N SER A 56 10.59 -0.49 -22.20
CA SER A 56 10.84 -0.06 -20.82
C SER A 56 9.55 0.33 -20.10
N TYR A 57 8.69 1.14 -20.73
CA TYR A 57 7.41 1.53 -20.15
C TYR A 57 6.45 0.35 -19.98
N VAL A 58 6.44 -0.64 -20.89
CA VAL A 58 5.63 -1.86 -20.71
C VAL A 58 6.04 -2.61 -19.45
N PHE A 59 7.35 -2.80 -19.22
CA PHE A 59 7.84 -3.42 -18.00
C PHE A 59 7.52 -2.60 -16.75
N GLU A 60 7.68 -1.28 -16.82
CA GLU A 60 7.37 -0.38 -15.71
C GLU A 60 5.88 -0.42 -15.33
N ILE A 61 4.99 -0.29 -16.31
CA ILE A 61 3.54 -0.35 -16.10
C ILE A 61 3.15 -1.68 -15.46
N ASN A 62 3.66 -2.80 -15.97
CA ASN A 62 3.39 -4.12 -15.41
C ASN A 62 3.87 -4.25 -13.95
N ALA A 63 5.07 -3.76 -13.64
CA ALA A 63 5.61 -3.76 -12.28
C ALA A 63 4.77 -2.88 -11.33
N LEU A 64 4.36 -1.70 -11.78
CA LEU A 64 3.50 -0.80 -11.00
C LEU A 64 2.10 -1.39 -10.77
N GLN A 65 1.51 -2.04 -11.77
CA GLN A 65 0.24 -2.75 -11.63
C GLN A 65 0.34 -3.91 -10.63
N ALA A 66 1.43 -4.70 -10.69
CA ALA A 66 1.67 -5.78 -9.73
C ALA A 66 1.82 -5.24 -8.30
N ARG A 67 2.54 -4.12 -8.11
CA ARG A 67 2.65 -3.42 -6.84
C ARG A 67 1.29 -2.93 -6.34
N TYR A 68 0.50 -2.29 -7.19
CA TYR A 68 -0.84 -1.81 -6.84
C TYR A 68 -1.75 -2.97 -6.38
N ALA A 69 -1.75 -4.08 -7.12
CA ALA A 69 -2.52 -5.27 -6.77
C ALA A 69 -2.09 -5.88 -5.42
N TYR A 70 -0.79 -5.92 -5.14
CA TYR A 70 -0.27 -6.35 -3.83
C TYR A 70 -0.77 -5.45 -2.70
N LEU A 71 -0.61 -4.12 -2.83
CA LEU A 71 -1.05 -3.16 -1.82
C LEU A 71 -2.54 -3.26 -1.55
N LEU A 72 -3.35 -3.41 -2.61
CA LEU A 72 -4.79 -3.56 -2.50
C LEU A 72 -5.18 -4.83 -1.73
N ARG A 73 -4.50 -5.96 -1.98
CA ARG A 73 -4.69 -7.20 -1.20
C ARG A 73 -4.31 -7.00 0.27
N ARG A 74 -3.24 -6.25 0.55
CA ARG A 74 -2.81 -6.00 1.93
C ARG A 74 -3.80 -5.12 2.69
N VAL A 75 -4.31 -4.05 2.07
CA VAL A 75 -5.37 -3.19 2.65
C VAL A 75 -6.60 -4.03 2.99
N LYS A 76 -7.11 -4.80 2.02
CA LYS A 76 -8.27 -5.68 2.24
C LYS A 76 -8.04 -6.70 3.36
N GLY A 77 -6.82 -7.25 3.44
CA GLY A 77 -6.44 -8.21 4.48
C GLY A 77 -6.38 -7.60 5.88
N LEU A 78 -6.06 -6.31 6.02
CA LEU A 78 -6.08 -5.60 7.29
C LEU A 78 -7.49 -5.13 7.65
N GLU A 79 -8.24 -4.56 6.71
CA GLU A 79 -9.63 -4.13 6.94
C GLU A 79 -10.55 -5.32 7.26
N GLY A 80 -10.32 -6.49 6.65
CA GLY A 80 -11.05 -7.72 6.96
C GLY A 80 -10.74 -8.33 8.33
N GLN A 81 -9.69 -7.89 9.03
CA GLN A 81 -9.42 -8.27 10.43
C GLN A 81 -10.13 -7.35 11.43
N VAL A 82 -10.71 -6.24 10.97
CA VAL A 82 -11.38 -5.23 11.81
C VAL A 82 -12.89 -5.46 11.88
N ASN A 83 -13.46 -6.24 10.95
CA ASN A 83 -14.87 -6.67 10.95
C ASN A 83 -15.07 -8.00 11.66
#